data_AF-A0A2S0ETH1-F1
#
_entry.id   AF-A0A2S0ETH1-F1
#
_cell.length_a   1.000
_cell.length_b   1.000
_cell.length_c   1.000
_cell.angle_alpha   90.00
_cell.angle_beta   90.00
_cell.angle_gamma   90.00
#
_symmetry.space_group_name_H-M   'P 1'
#
loop_
_entity.id
_entity.type
_entity.pdbx_description
1 polymer ?
#
loop_
_entity_poly.entity_id
_entity_poly.type
_entity_poly.pdbx_seq_one_letter_code
_entity_poly.pdbx_strand_id
1 'polypeptide(L)'
;MVDLARRCSDSSEGRFLIWGGTKWCGPGNVAKNESDLGPLEADKCCRTHDHCDYIGSGETKYGLTNFSFFTKLNCKCEEAFDQCLTEAYNKEEGDAKTSTKDLRNFYFDNYRPQCYVVTCNSKRSSRDAGCENGVATWKKSYKD
;
A
#
# COMPACT_ATOMS: atom_id res chain seq x y z
N MET A 1 7.36 -13.54 12.55
CA MET A 1 6.11 -14.04 11.95
C MET A 1 5.10 -12.91 12.07
N VAL A 2 4.94 -12.09 11.03
CA VAL A 2 3.86 -11.10 10.99
C VAL A 2 2.60 -11.89 10.67
N ASP A 3 1.67 -11.92 11.62
CA ASP A 3 0.48 -12.75 11.57
C ASP A 3 -0.42 -12.29 10.40
N LEU A 4 -0.49 -13.09 9.33
CA LEU A 4 -1.33 -12.82 8.15
C LEU A 4 -2.80 -12.55 8.55
N ALA A 5 -3.26 -13.15 9.65
CA ALA A 5 -4.61 -12.96 10.17
C ALA A 5 -4.92 -11.52 10.62
N ARG A 6 -3.90 -10.70 10.95
CA ARG A 6 -4.11 -9.33 11.45
C ARG A 6 -4.41 -8.32 10.33
N ARG A 7 -4.07 -8.62 9.07
CA ARG A 7 -4.35 -7.73 7.93
C ARG A 7 -5.76 -7.88 7.36
N CYS A 8 -6.40 -9.03 7.56
CA CYS A 8 -7.83 -9.21 7.32
C CYS A 8 -8.70 -8.77 8.52
N SER A 9 -8.11 -8.23 9.61
CA SER A 9 -8.89 -7.80 10.76
C SER A 9 -9.59 -6.49 10.44
N ASP A 10 -10.91 -6.56 10.43
CA ASP A 10 -11.86 -5.48 10.21
C ASP A 10 -11.55 -4.22 11.06
N SER A 11 -10.73 -3.31 10.54
CA SER A 11 -10.54 -2.00 11.17
C SER A 11 -11.77 -1.16 10.89
N SER A 12 -12.55 -0.86 11.93
CA SER A 12 -13.77 -0.04 11.83
C SER A 12 -13.53 1.40 11.34
N GLU A 13 -12.27 1.83 11.24
CA GLU A 13 -11.92 3.16 10.74
C GLU A 13 -11.87 3.14 9.20
N GLY A 14 -12.82 3.84 8.56
CA GLY A 14 -12.74 4.15 7.13
C GLY A 14 -13.46 3.20 6.16
N ARG A 15 -14.29 2.25 6.62
CA ARG A 15 -15.08 1.36 5.72
C ARG A 15 -15.90 2.09 4.66
N PHE A 16 -16.29 3.33 4.92
CA PHE A 16 -17.04 4.17 3.97
C PHE A 16 -16.16 4.75 2.83
N LEU A 17 -14.86 4.48 2.83
CA LEU A 17 -13.88 4.98 1.86
C LEU A 17 -13.27 3.87 0.98
N ILE A 18 -13.84 2.65 1.00
CA ILE A 18 -13.43 1.59 0.07
C ILE A 18 -13.90 1.94 -1.34
N TRP A 19 -12.99 1.85 -2.30
CA TRP A 19 -13.29 2.13 -3.70
C TRP A 19 -14.33 1.14 -4.26
N GLY A 20 -15.33 1.65 -4.98
CA GLY A 20 -16.41 0.83 -5.54
C GLY A 20 -15.86 -0.27 -6.47
N GLY A 21 -16.32 -1.51 -6.29
CA GLY A 21 -15.83 -2.65 -7.05
C GLY A 21 -14.54 -3.28 -6.51
N THR A 22 -14.11 -2.88 -5.31
CA THR A 22 -12.92 -3.39 -4.62
C THR A 22 -13.26 -3.79 -3.18
N LYS A 23 -12.37 -4.51 -2.52
CA LYS A 23 -12.45 -4.84 -1.09
C LYS A 23 -11.23 -4.38 -0.30
N TRP A 24 -10.13 -4.10 -0.99
CA TRP A 24 -8.83 -3.77 -0.41
C TRP A 24 -8.39 -2.35 -0.73
N CYS A 25 -9.04 -1.63 -1.64
CA CYS A 25 -8.62 -0.29 -2.02
C CYS A 25 -9.26 0.78 -1.12
N GLY A 26 -8.68 0.99 0.06
CA GLY A 26 -9.04 2.07 0.98
C GLY A 26 -8.27 1.99 2.30
N PRO A 27 -8.67 2.73 3.34
CA PRO A 27 -8.09 2.59 4.67
C PRO A 27 -8.42 1.22 5.26
N GLY A 28 -7.45 0.30 5.23
CA GLY A 28 -7.70 -1.11 5.55
C GLY A 28 -8.51 -1.81 4.45
N ASN A 29 -9.26 -2.84 4.82
CA ASN A 29 -10.04 -3.62 3.85
C ASN A 29 -11.34 -4.15 4.49
N VAL A 30 -12.29 -4.51 3.63
CA VAL A 30 -13.57 -5.16 3.99
C VAL A 30 -13.61 -6.62 3.53
N ALA A 31 -12.45 -7.18 3.18
CA ALA A 31 -12.31 -8.54 2.71
C ALA A 31 -12.55 -9.54 3.85
N LYS A 32 -13.30 -10.62 3.57
CA LYS A 32 -13.52 -11.68 4.57
C LYS A 32 -12.29 -12.55 4.80
N ASN A 33 -11.39 -12.58 3.83
CA ASN A 33 -10.12 -13.31 3.83
C ASN A 33 -9.24 -12.82 2.67
N GLU A 34 -7.98 -13.24 2.66
CA GLU A 34 -6.99 -12.90 1.63
C GLU A 34 -7.47 -13.10 0.18
N SER A 35 -8.25 -14.13 -0.10
CA SER A 35 -8.73 -14.42 -1.45
C SER A 35 -10.01 -13.67 -1.82
N ASP A 36 -10.61 -12.94 -0.87
CA ASP A 36 -11.86 -12.22 -1.07
C ASP A 36 -11.61 -10.90 -1.80
N LEU A 37 -11.80 -10.92 -3.12
CA LEU A 37 -11.58 -9.79 -4.01
C LEU A 37 -12.91 -9.28 -4.58
N GLY A 38 -12.94 -8.00 -4.92
CA GLY A 38 -13.95 -7.36 -5.76
C GLY A 38 -13.73 -7.65 -7.25
N PRO A 39 -14.66 -7.19 -8.11
CA PRO A 39 -14.62 -7.46 -9.55
C PRO A 39 -13.52 -6.71 -10.31
N LEU A 40 -12.96 -5.63 -9.78
CA LEU A 40 -11.87 -4.90 -10.45
C LEU A 40 -10.54 -5.61 -10.28
N GLU A 41 -9.78 -5.74 -11.37
CA GLU A 41 -8.42 -6.29 -11.36
C GLU A 41 -7.48 -5.48 -10.45
N ALA A 42 -7.76 -4.18 -10.30
CA ALA A 42 -7.06 -3.28 -9.37
C ALA A 42 -7.08 -3.76 -7.92
N ASP A 43 -8.11 -4.52 -7.49
CA ASP A 43 -8.24 -4.93 -6.10
C ASP A 43 -7.10 -5.86 -5.64
N LYS A 44 -6.54 -6.66 -6.57
CA LYS A 44 -5.35 -7.49 -6.32
C LYS A 44 -4.12 -6.64 -6.02
N CYS A 45 -4.01 -5.48 -6.66
CA CYS A 45 -2.93 -4.53 -6.42
C CYS A 45 -3.05 -3.94 -5.00
N CYS A 46 -4.25 -3.52 -4.59
CA CYS A 46 -4.49 -2.97 -3.27
C CYS A 46 -4.24 -3.99 -2.16
N ARG A 47 -4.70 -5.24 -2.32
CA ARG A 47 -4.37 -6.33 -1.38
C ARG A 47 -2.87 -6.51 -1.20
N THR A 48 -2.13 -6.51 -2.31
CA THR A 48 -0.67 -6.68 -2.28
C THR A 48 0.01 -5.48 -1.60
N HIS A 49 -0.51 -4.27 -1.82
CA HIS A 49 -0.04 -3.03 -1.22
C HIS A 49 -0.29 -2.99 0.30
N ASP A 50 -1.47 -3.40 0.77
CA ASP A 50 -1.79 -3.58 2.21
C ASP A 50 -0.81 -4.52 2.93
N HIS A 51 -0.19 -5.44 2.18
CA HIS A 51 0.76 -6.40 2.68
C HIS A 51 2.21 -5.92 2.73
N CYS A 52 2.50 -4.72 2.22
CA CYS A 52 3.84 -4.16 2.27
C CYS A 52 4.26 -3.75 3.71
N ASP A 53 5.55 -3.57 3.91
CA ASP A 53 6.11 -2.91 5.08
C ASP A 53 5.59 -1.47 5.20
N TYR A 54 5.11 -1.12 6.39
CA TYR A 54 4.50 0.18 6.64
C TYR A 54 4.87 0.76 8.02
N ILE A 55 4.53 2.05 8.19
CA ILE A 55 4.50 2.78 9.47
C ILE A 55 3.06 3.26 9.68
N GLY A 56 2.37 2.71 10.68
CA GLY A 56 0.97 3.05 10.98
C GLY A 56 0.84 4.47 11.51
N SER A 57 -0.39 5.00 11.54
CA SER A 57 -0.68 6.32 12.13
C SER A 57 -0.23 6.38 13.60
N GLY A 58 0.57 7.38 13.96
CA GLY A 58 1.13 7.55 15.30
C GLY A 58 2.29 6.60 15.64
N GLU A 59 2.63 5.63 14.79
CA GLU A 59 3.71 4.68 15.05
C GLU A 59 5.09 5.28 14.74
N THR A 60 6.09 4.79 15.48
CA THR A 60 7.51 5.06 15.22
C THR A 60 8.20 3.79 14.72
N LYS A 61 8.88 3.87 13.58
CA LYS A 61 9.63 2.77 12.98
C LYS A 61 10.79 3.30 12.13
N TYR A 62 11.93 2.60 12.13
CA TYR A 62 13.16 3.02 11.41
C TYR A 62 13.64 4.44 11.76
N GLY A 63 13.38 4.90 12.98
CA GLY A 63 13.70 6.27 13.41
C GLY A 63 12.78 7.36 12.86
N LEU A 64 11.69 7.00 12.16
CA LEU A 64 10.65 7.92 11.70
C LEU A 64 9.38 7.75 12.52
N THR A 65 8.70 8.85 12.82
CA THR A 65 7.34 8.84 13.39
C THR A 65 6.34 9.31 12.34
N ASN A 66 5.29 8.52 12.10
CA ASN A 66 4.21 8.90 11.21
C ASN A 66 3.16 9.73 11.97
N PHE A 67 3.15 11.05 11.78
CA PHE A 67 2.17 11.95 12.40
C PHE A 67 0.88 12.13 11.60
N SER A 68 0.75 11.47 10.44
CA SER A 68 -0.44 11.56 9.61
C SER A 68 -1.46 10.48 9.94
N PHE A 69 -2.74 10.78 9.67
CA PHE A 69 -3.87 9.88 9.93
C PHE A 69 -3.83 8.55 9.17
N PHE A 70 -3.13 8.51 8.03
CA PHE A 70 -3.04 7.33 7.19
C PHE A 70 -1.67 6.66 7.28
N THR A 71 -1.68 5.36 7.05
CA THR A 71 -0.47 4.53 6.92
C THR A 71 0.47 5.08 5.85
N LYS A 72 1.78 4.99 6.12
CA LYS A 72 2.83 5.31 5.15
C LYS A 72 3.62 4.05 4.82
N LEU A 73 3.89 3.83 3.55
CA LEU A 73 4.57 2.63 3.06
C LEU A 73 5.94 2.95 2.47
N ASN A 74 6.71 1.90 2.22
CA ASN A 74 7.99 2.01 1.56
C ASN A 74 7.82 2.52 0.10
N CYS A 75 8.68 3.42 -0.36
CA CYS A 75 8.59 3.96 -1.72
C CYS A 75 8.68 2.88 -2.81
N LYS A 76 9.38 1.76 -2.56
CA LYS A 76 9.39 0.61 -3.51
C LYS A 76 8.03 -0.05 -3.64
N CYS A 77 7.22 -0.05 -2.58
CA CYS A 77 5.87 -0.59 -2.62
C CYS A 77 4.89 0.37 -3.31
N GLU A 78 5.05 1.68 -3.09
CA GLU A 78 4.29 2.69 -3.84
C GLU A 78 4.58 2.59 -5.35
N GLU A 79 5.86 2.43 -5.73
CA GLU A 79 6.25 2.21 -7.14
C GLU A 79 5.65 0.91 -7.70
N ALA A 80 5.77 -0.20 -6.97
CA ALA A 80 5.18 -1.48 -7.39
C ALA A 80 3.65 -1.42 -7.49
N PHE A 81 3.00 -0.66 -6.60
CA PHE A 81 1.56 -0.45 -6.64
C PHE A 81 1.14 0.35 -7.88
N ASP A 82 1.87 1.41 -8.23
CA ASP A 82 1.62 2.18 -9.45
C ASP A 82 1.77 1.33 -10.73
N GLN A 83 2.81 0.50 -10.76
CA GLN A 83 3.03 -0.46 -11.85
C GLN A 83 1.88 -1.46 -11.95
N CYS A 84 1.46 -2.04 -10.82
CA CYS A 84 0.35 -2.99 -10.79
C CYS A 84 -0.96 -2.37 -11.27
N LEU A 85 -1.31 -1.15 -10.82
CA LEU A 85 -2.52 -0.46 -11.29
C LEU A 85 -2.46 -0.14 -12.79
N THR A 86 -1.27 0.18 -13.31
CA THR A 86 -1.06 0.38 -14.75
C THR A 86 -1.29 -0.91 -15.53
N GLU A 87 -0.83 -2.06 -15.03
CA GLU A 87 -1.11 -3.36 -15.63
C GLU A 87 -2.59 -3.75 -15.56
N ALA A 88 -3.25 -3.49 -14.42
CA ALA A 88 -4.69 -3.73 -14.25
C ALA A 88 -5.50 -2.90 -15.26
N TYR A 89 -5.17 -1.62 -15.40
CA TYR A 89 -5.76 -0.74 -16.42
C TYR A 89 -5.63 -1.31 -17.84
N ASN A 90 -4.48 -1.91 -18.17
CA ASN A 90 -4.26 -2.49 -19.50
C ASN A 90 -5.02 -3.82 -19.72
N LYS A 91 -5.43 -4.50 -18.65
CA LYS A 91 -6.19 -5.78 -18.70
C LYS A 91 -7.71 -5.58 -18.73
N GLU A 92 -8.19 -4.41 -18.33
CA GLU A 92 -9.60 -4.10 -18.25
C GLU A 92 -10.11 -3.29 -19.45
N GLU A 93 -11.42 -3.37 -19.71
CA GLU A 93 -12.13 -2.59 -20.73
C GLU A 93 -13.36 -1.89 -20.15
N GLY A 94 -13.87 -0.88 -20.87
CA GLY A 94 -15.10 -0.16 -20.50
C GLY A 94 -15.04 0.52 -19.12
N ASP A 95 -16.11 0.37 -18.34
CA ASP A 95 -16.26 1.03 -17.04
C ASP A 95 -15.22 0.57 -16.02
N ALA A 96 -14.79 -0.70 -16.06
CA ALA A 96 -13.73 -1.22 -15.19
C ALA A 96 -12.41 -0.50 -15.46
N LYS A 97 -12.04 -0.38 -16.76
CA LYS A 97 -10.84 0.35 -17.20
C LYS A 97 -10.84 1.80 -16.71
N THR A 98 -11.99 2.46 -16.79
CA THR A 98 -12.18 3.84 -16.34
C THR A 98 -12.05 3.94 -14.82
N SER A 99 -12.71 3.05 -14.07
CA SER A 99 -12.64 3.01 -12.60
C SER A 99 -11.21 2.78 -12.09
N THR A 100 -10.46 1.84 -12.68
CA THR A 100 -9.06 1.59 -12.31
C THR A 100 -8.16 2.78 -12.61
N LYS A 101 -8.39 3.48 -13.73
CA LYS A 101 -7.69 4.73 -14.04
C LYS A 101 -7.99 5.80 -13.00
N ASP A 102 -9.24 5.98 -12.62
CA ASP A 102 -9.66 6.99 -11.64
C ASP A 102 -9.12 6.69 -10.24
N LEU A 103 -9.10 5.41 -9.84
CA LEU A 103 -8.48 4.95 -8.60
C LEU A 103 -7.00 5.32 -8.56
N ARG A 104 -6.26 4.99 -9.63
CA ARG A 104 -4.84 5.30 -9.76
C ARG A 104 -4.58 6.81 -9.69
N ASN A 105 -5.35 7.61 -10.42
CA ASN A 105 -5.20 9.07 -10.43
C ASN A 105 -5.54 9.68 -9.06
N PHE A 106 -6.60 9.21 -8.41
CA PHE A 106 -6.95 9.66 -7.07
C PHE A 106 -5.80 9.41 -6.09
N TYR A 107 -5.24 8.21 -6.10
CA TYR A 107 -4.19 7.83 -5.16
C TYR A 107 -2.86 8.55 -5.45
N PHE A 108 -2.38 8.53 -6.69
CA PHE A 108 -1.04 9.03 -7.02
C PHE A 108 -0.96 10.49 -7.46
N ASP A 109 -2.05 11.09 -7.95
CA ASP A 109 -2.05 12.48 -8.44
C ASP A 109 -2.82 13.43 -7.51
N ASN A 110 -3.89 12.96 -6.85
CA ASN A 110 -4.64 13.78 -5.87
C ASN A 110 -4.10 13.64 -4.45
N TYR A 111 -4.13 12.42 -3.89
CA TYR A 111 -3.69 12.16 -2.51
C TYR A 111 -2.17 12.26 -2.36
N ARG A 112 -1.40 11.72 -3.32
CA ARG A 112 0.06 11.85 -3.41
C ARG A 112 0.76 11.47 -2.09
N PRO A 113 0.67 10.20 -1.66
CA PRO A 113 1.24 9.80 -0.38
C PRO A 113 2.74 10.02 -0.33
N GLN A 114 3.20 10.63 0.77
CA GLN A 114 4.58 10.47 1.22
C GLN A 114 4.88 8.99 1.44
N CYS A 115 6.13 8.61 1.21
CA CYS A 115 6.63 7.26 1.43
C CYS A 115 8.01 7.32 2.09
N TYR A 116 8.53 6.19 2.55
CA TYR A 116 9.85 6.14 3.16
C TYR A 116 10.81 5.20 2.42
N VAL A 117 12.11 5.51 2.49
CA VAL A 117 13.19 4.65 2.00
C VAL A 117 14.05 4.24 3.18
N VAL A 118 14.22 2.94 3.39
CA VAL A 118 15.12 2.38 4.42
C VAL A 118 16.53 2.27 3.86
N THR A 119 17.50 2.83 4.57
CA THR A 119 18.92 2.61 4.34
C THR A 119 19.46 1.64 5.40
N CYS A 120 20.15 0.60 4.93
CA CYS A 120 20.77 -0.40 5.79
C CYS A 120 22.28 -0.14 5.83
N ASN A 121 22.82 0.08 7.03
CA ASN A 121 24.26 0.33 7.20
C ASN A 121 25.12 -0.96 7.18
N SER A 122 24.53 -2.14 6.99
CA SER A 122 25.26 -3.40 7.04
C SER A 122 25.88 -3.79 5.70
N LYS A 123 27.21 -3.95 5.71
CA LYS A 123 27.99 -4.59 4.64
C LYS A 123 27.78 -6.10 4.66
N ARG A 124 26.63 -6.61 4.18
CA ARG A 124 26.50 -7.92 3.48
C ARG A 124 25.03 -8.28 3.26
N SER A 125 24.76 -8.71 2.05
CA SER A 125 23.47 -9.17 1.56
C SER A 125 23.05 -10.48 2.23
N SER A 126 21.77 -10.60 2.57
CA SER A 126 21.04 -11.83 2.28
C SER A 126 19.56 -11.48 2.11
N ARG A 127 18.95 -12.07 1.08
CA ARG A 127 17.66 -11.70 0.48
C ARG A 127 16.43 -11.94 1.38
N ASP A 128 16.56 -12.06 2.69
CA ASP A 128 15.40 -12.34 3.55
C ASP A 128 15.60 -12.04 5.05
N ALA A 129 16.72 -11.43 5.45
CA ALA A 129 16.90 -11.00 6.84
C ALA A 129 16.58 -9.50 6.92
N GLY A 130 15.59 -9.15 7.75
CA GLY A 130 15.17 -7.77 7.99
C GLY A 130 16.35 -6.84 8.26
N CYS A 131 16.19 -5.57 7.89
CA CYS A 131 17.22 -4.55 8.06
C CYS A 131 17.44 -4.26 9.56
N GLU A 132 18.35 -5.00 10.18
CA GLU A 132 18.71 -4.81 11.58
C GLU A 132 19.41 -3.45 11.72
N ASN A 133 18.77 -2.52 12.43
CA ASN A 133 19.13 -1.09 12.54
C ASN A 133 18.93 -0.25 11.26
N GLY A 134 17.92 -0.56 10.44
CA GLY A 134 17.53 0.30 9.33
C GLY A 134 17.11 1.69 9.80
N VAL A 135 17.67 2.73 9.16
CA VAL A 135 17.21 4.12 9.31
C VAL A 135 16.43 4.48 8.05
N ALA A 136 15.29 5.16 8.20
CA ALA A 136 14.51 5.58 7.05
C ALA A 136 14.52 7.10 6.87
N THR A 137 14.24 7.53 5.64
CA THR A 137 14.00 8.94 5.30
C THR A 137 12.68 9.08 4.55
N TRP A 138 11.95 10.16 4.84
CA TRP A 138 10.73 10.51 4.12
C TRP A 138 11.04 11.04 2.71
N LYS A 139 10.24 10.62 1.73
CA LYS A 139 10.12 11.23 0.40
C LYS A 139 8.74 11.85 0.23
N LYS A 140 8.60 12.89 -0.61
CA LYS A 140 7.28 13.50 -0.85
C LYS A 140 6.42 12.61 -1.73
N SER A 141 7.04 11.80 -2.59
CA SER A 141 6.43 10.73 -3.37
C SER A 141 7.46 9.64 -3.71
N TYR A 142 7.01 8.50 -4.25
CA TYR A 142 7.92 7.46 -4.74
C TYR A 142 8.73 7.88 -5.98
N LYS A 143 8.33 8.97 -6.65
CA LYS A 143 9.03 9.53 -7.83
C LYS A 143 10.20 10.45 -7.45
N ASP A 144 10.39 10.76 -6.16
CA ASP A 144 11.45 11.64 -5.64
C ASP A 144 12.71 10.88 -5.19
#